data_AF-A0AAD7HEK4-F1
#
_entry.id   AF-A0AAD7HEK4-F1
#
_cell.length_a   1.000
_cell.length_b   1.000
_cell.length_c   1.000
_cell.angle_alpha   90.00
_cell.angle_beta   90.00
_cell.angle_gamma   90.00
#
_symmetry.space_group_name_H-M   'P 1'
#
loop_
_entity.id
_entity.type
_entity.pdbx_description
1 polymer ?
#
loop_
_entity_poly.entity_id
_entity_poly.type
_entity_poly.pdbx_seq_one_letter_code
_entity_poly.pdbx_strand_id
1 'polypeptide(L)'
;MSQSDPGVENFGLANGHTLLRHWHDPSLKGTLQHRWMKEKKNVMPEIGWSQLRHRWTPGFEDILEIGTNNRWYDLSILLQACVHWFELVFRWVFIPWLQRELDAYRDRINNTAKRADRNKVLPHGVPNHMYEAPEDFGVLDFKIKVDPAAIAYVRNLYAPPDHEVFELVPKDFAKLATEFYTQIGNPLITRTNHLNNLHRIPAQLDEQWGYSLTMARDDYEDDLALIPNLTPLHNGSEVVGPNGYYYMGGVNNGLGLNDEQSSQLDAMMDRDDPLPEGEMELGPVKGLHYVHVWKMLEMR
;
A
#
# COMPACT_ATOMS: atom_id res chain seq x y z
N MET A 1 13.68 4.82 -2.54
CA MET A 1 14.13 3.42 -2.52
C MET A 1 13.07 2.63 -1.76
N SER A 2 12.53 1.56 -2.33
CA SER A 2 11.51 0.72 -1.66
C SER A 2 12.12 -0.03 -0.48
N GLN A 3 11.32 -0.20 0.57
CA GLN A 3 11.75 -0.74 1.86
C GLN A 3 10.70 -1.75 2.31
N SER A 4 11.14 -2.86 2.90
CA SER A 4 10.26 -3.80 3.58
C SER A 4 10.94 -4.35 4.84
N ASP A 5 10.15 -5.01 5.67
CA ASP A 5 10.68 -5.76 6.80
C ASP A 5 11.53 -6.96 6.29
N PRO A 6 12.46 -7.45 7.11
CA PRO A 6 13.31 -8.57 6.75
C PRO A 6 12.47 -9.85 6.87
N GLY A 7 12.28 -10.53 5.74
CA GLY A 7 11.51 -11.77 5.68
C GLY A 7 11.65 -12.40 4.31
N VAL A 8 11.58 -13.73 4.26
CA VAL A 8 11.69 -14.49 3.00
C VAL A 8 10.48 -14.25 2.11
N GLU A 9 9.32 -13.93 2.69
CA GLU A 9 8.09 -13.59 1.98
C GLU A 9 8.23 -12.33 1.11
N ASN A 10 9.20 -11.48 1.43
CA ASN A 10 9.44 -10.22 0.72
C ASN A 10 10.49 -10.33 -0.40
N PHE A 11 11.08 -11.51 -0.61
CA PHE A 11 12.11 -11.70 -1.63
C PHE A 11 11.59 -11.50 -3.05
N GLY A 12 10.33 -11.87 -3.34
CA GLY A 12 9.70 -11.58 -4.63
C GLY A 12 9.66 -10.08 -4.95
N LEU A 13 9.28 -9.25 -3.97
CA LEU A 13 9.27 -7.79 -4.10
C LEU A 13 10.70 -7.24 -4.26
N ALA A 14 11.65 -7.74 -3.47
CA ALA A 14 13.05 -7.32 -3.55
C ALA A 14 13.68 -7.64 -4.92
N ASN A 15 13.40 -8.84 -5.44
CA ASN A 15 13.84 -9.29 -6.75
C ASN A 15 13.20 -8.46 -7.87
N GLY A 16 11.89 -8.24 -7.81
CA GLY A 16 11.17 -7.44 -8.80
C GLY A 16 11.67 -5.99 -8.86
N HIS A 17 11.88 -5.36 -7.70
CA HIS A 17 12.47 -4.03 -7.63
C HIS A 17 13.88 -4.00 -8.22
N THR A 18 14.71 -4.99 -7.89
CA THR A 18 16.09 -5.08 -8.39
C THR A 18 16.13 -5.22 -9.90
N LEU A 19 15.30 -6.10 -10.45
CA LEU A 19 15.20 -6.31 -11.88
C LEU A 19 14.74 -5.05 -12.62
N LEU A 20 13.68 -4.38 -12.12
CA LEU A 20 13.21 -3.12 -12.72
C LEU A 20 14.31 -2.06 -12.73
N ARG A 21 15.10 -1.95 -11.66
CA ARG A 21 16.19 -0.98 -11.61
C ARG A 21 17.35 -1.34 -12.55
N HIS A 22 17.75 -2.61 -12.62
CA HIS A 22 18.79 -3.05 -13.56
C HIS A 22 18.36 -2.85 -15.02
N TRP A 23 17.06 -2.96 -15.30
CA TRP A 23 16.51 -2.70 -16.63
C TRP A 23 16.66 -1.24 -17.04
N HIS A 24 16.36 -0.32 -16.12
CA HIS A 24 16.41 1.12 -16.40
C HIS A 24 17.80 1.73 -16.23
N ASP A 25 18.66 1.10 -15.44
CA ASP A 25 20.04 1.51 -15.24
C ASP A 25 20.97 0.29 -15.25
N PRO A 26 21.58 -0.01 -16.41
CA PRO A 26 22.51 -1.12 -16.56
C PRO A 26 23.74 -1.03 -15.65
N SER A 27 24.11 0.16 -15.15
CA SER A 27 25.26 0.33 -14.26
C SER A 27 25.04 -0.29 -12.87
N LEU A 28 23.77 -0.54 -12.51
CA LEU A 28 23.39 -1.17 -11.25
C LEU A 28 23.49 -2.70 -11.27
N LYS A 29 23.81 -3.30 -12.42
CA LYS A 29 23.89 -4.76 -12.57
C LYS A 29 24.82 -5.38 -11.53
N GLY A 30 24.35 -6.45 -10.87
CA GLY A 30 25.09 -7.14 -9.81
C GLY A 30 24.89 -6.56 -8.41
N THR A 31 24.09 -5.50 -8.26
CA THR A 31 23.76 -4.93 -6.94
C THR A 31 22.30 -5.20 -6.54
N LEU A 32 22.03 -5.41 -5.25
CA LEU A 32 20.69 -5.48 -4.68
C LEU A 32 20.13 -4.07 -4.48
N GLN A 33 18.97 -3.80 -5.08
CA GLN A 33 18.34 -2.46 -5.08
C GLN A 33 17.19 -2.31 -4.08
N HIS A 34 16.99 -3.32 -3.24
CA HIS A 34 16.00 -3.33 -2.18
C HIS A 34 16.68 -3.15 -0.82
N ARG A 35 16.04 -2.41 0.09
CA ARG A 35 16.53 -2.27 1.47
C ARG A 35 15.60 -2.96 2.46
N TRP A 36 16.22 -3.70 3.36
CA TRP A 36 15.57 -4.29 4.51
C TRP A 36 15.63 -3.32 5.69
N MET A 37 14.49 -2.96 6.26
CA MET A 37 14.42 -2.16 7.48
C MET A 37 14.30 -3.09 8.69
N LYS A 38 15.13 -2.89 9.73
CA LYS A 38 14.97 -3.56 11.03
C LYS A 38 14.29 -2.59 11.99
N GLU A 39 13.02 -2.83 12.32
CA GLU A 39 12.19 -2.15 13.32
C GLU A 39 11.99 -0.61 13.22
N LYS A 40 10.81 -0.15 13.69
CA LYS A 40 10.42 1.22 14.11
C LYS A 40 10.62 2.40 13.13
N LYS A 41 10.90 2.16 11.84
CA LYS A 41 11.10 3.23 10.86
C LYS A 41 10.08 3.27 9.72
N ASN A 42 9.06 2.40 9.74
CA ASN A 42 8.02 2.36 8.71
C ASN A 42 6.94 3.46 8.88
N VAL A 43 7.34 4.63 9.36
CA VAL A 43 6.43 5.70 9.83
C VAL A 43 5.50 6.18 8.71
N MET A 44 5.97 6.25 7.46
CA MET A 44 5.17 6.78 6.35
C MET A 44 4.05 5.83 5.89
N PRO A 45 4.33 4.55 5.55
CA PRO A 45 3.28 3.56 5.34
C PRO A 45 2.36 3.40 6.56
N GLU A 46 2.90 3.35 7.78
CA GLU A 46 2.09 3.25 9.01
C GLU A 46 1.13 4.43 9.18
N ILE A 47 1.57 5.67 8.91
CA ILE A 47 0.69 6.85 8.91
C ILE A 47 -0.41 6.68 7.85
N GLY A 48 -0.06 6.20 6.66
CA GLY A 48 -1.03 5.93 5.59
C GLY A 48 -2.10 4.92 6.03
N TRP A 49 -1.67 3.79 6.61
CA TRP A 49 -2.53 2.75 7.16
C TRP A 49 -3.40 3.26 8.30
N SER A 50 -2.83 4.07 9.20
CA SER A 50 -3.56 4.71 10.30
C SER A 50 -4.67 5.62 9.75
N GLN A 51 -4.39 6.45 8.75
CA GLN A 51 -5.42 7.32 8.15
C GLN A 51 -6.52 6.52 7.45
N LEU A 52 -6.17 5.44 6.75
CA LEU A 52 -7.16 4.53 6.16
C LEU A 52 -8.06 3.93 7.25
N ARG A 53 -7.44 3.39 8.32
CA ARG A 53 -8.12 2.81 9.49
C ARG A 53 -9.06 3.77 10.20
N HIS A 54 -8.70 5.04 10.32
CA HIS A 54 -9.53 6.02 11.03
C HIS A 54 -10.63 6.64 10.17
N ARG A 55 -10.41 6.80 8.85
CA ARG A 55 -11.31 7.59 7.99
C ARG A 55 -12.19 6.75 7.08
N TRP A 56 -11.75 5.55 6.73
CA TRP A 56 -12.41 4.73 5.73
C TRP A 56 -12.98 3.46 6.37
N THR A 57 -12.17 2.73 7.14
CA THR A 57 -12.52 1.43 7.72
C THR A 57 -13.78 1.41 8.60
N PRO A 58 -14.08 2.40 9.47
CA PRO A 58 -15.22 2.30 10.40
C PRO A 58 -16.55 2.11 9.68
N GLY A 59 -16.73 2.77 8.53
CA GLY A 59 -17.96 2.64 7.75
C GLY A 59 -18.19 1.25 7.15
N PHE A 60 -17.14 0.42 7.04
CA PHE A 60 -17.21 -0.97 6.58
C PHE A 60 -17.30 -1.94 7.76
N GLU A 61 -16.63 -1.63 8.88
CA GLU A 61 -16.77 -2.38 10.13
C GLU A 61 -18.22 -2.33 10.63
N ASP A 62 -18.87 -1.16 10.61
CA ASP A 62 -20.29 -1.00 10.98
C ASP A 62 -21.21 -1.91 10.16
N ILE A 63 -20.92 -2.06 8.88
CA ILE A 63 -21.69 -2.90 7.96
C ILE A 63 -21.52 -4.37 8.31
N LEU A 64 -20.28 -4.80 8.55
CA LEU A 64 -19.99 -6.16 8.95
C LEU A 64 -20.66 -6.45 10.30
N GLU A 65 -20.60 -5.50 11.24
CA GLU A 65 -21.26 -5.62 12.53
C GLU A 65 -22.78 -5.79 12.39
N ILE A 66 -23.45 -5.07 11.46
CA ILE A 66 -24.86 -5.29 11.14
C ILE A 66 -25.12 -6.74 10.70
N GLY A 67 -24.23 -7.31 9.87
CA GLY A 67 -24.32 -8.71 9.47
C GLY A 67 -24.20 -9.67 10.66
N THR A 68 -23.21 -9.47 11.52
CA THR A 68 -23.06 -10.28 12.73
C THR A 68 -24.27 -10.16 13.65
N ASN A 69 -24.78 -8.96 13.89
CA ASN A 69 -25.94 -8.70 14.75
C ASN A 69 -27.23 -9.33 14.22
N ASN A 70 -27.40 -9.35 12.89
CA ASN A 70 -28.55 -9.99 12.23
C ASN A 70 -28.39 -11.51 12.07
N ARG A 71 -27.30 -12.11 12.58
CA ARG A 71 -26.95 -13.54 12.42
C ARG A 71 -26.93 -13.99 10.97
N TRP A 72 -26.54 -13.06 10.11
CA TRP A 72 -26.25 -13.32 8.71
C TRP A 72 -25.03 -14.23 8.57
N TYR A 73 -24.12 -14.14 9.53
CA TYR A 73 -23.02 -15.07 9.74
C TYR A 73 -22.62 -15.10 11.21
N ASP A 74 -22.07 -16.23 11.64
CA ASP A 74 -21.59 -16.43 13.00
C ASP A 74 -20.09 -16.76 12.98
N LEU A 75 -19.28 -15.84 13.49
CA LEU A 75 -17.81 -16.00 13.61
C LEU A 75 -17.43 -17.10 14.62
N SER A 76 -18.35 -17.55 15.48
CA SER A 76 -18.09 -18.56 16.51
C SER A 76 -18.35 -20.01 16.06
N ILE A 77 -19.01 -20.22 14.92
CA ILE A 77 -19.41 -21.55 14.40
C ILE A 77 -18.54 -21.96 13.20
N LEU A 78 -17.26 -21.56 13.17
CA LEU A 78 -16.29 -21.77 12.07
C LEU A 78 -15.93 -23.25 11.74
N LEU A 79 -16.66 -24.24 12.26
CA LEU A 79 -16.33 -25.67 12.13
C LEU A 79 -17.36 -26.51 11.36
N GLN A 80 -18.44 -25.92 10.81
CA GLN A 80 -19.47 -26.66 10.08
C GLN A 80 -19.41 -26.40 8.56
N ALA A 81 -19.71 -27.42 7.74
CA ALA A 81 -19.68 -27.36 6.27
C ALA A 81 -20.49 -26.18 5.66
N CYS A 82 -21.58 -25.76 6.34
CA CYS A 82 -22.39 -24.61 5.97
C CYS A 82 -21.64 -23.25 6.10
N VAL A 83 -20.58 -23.18 6.93
CA VAL A 83 -19.77 -21.96 7.13
C VAL A 83 -18.72 -21.76 6.03
N HIS A 84 -18.25 -22.84 5.41
CA HIS A 84 -17.32 -22.73 4.29
C HIS A 84 -17.96 -22.03 3.09
N TRP A 85 -19.27 -22.25 2.87
CA TRP A 85 -20.04 -21.56 1.84
C TRP A 85 -20.13 -20.06 2.09
N PHE A 86 -20.46 -19.67 3.32
CA PHE A 86 -20.53 -18.25 3.65
C PHE A 86 -19.19 -17.56 3.42
N GLU A 87 -18.08 -18.20 3.80
CA GLU A 87 -16.74 -17.66 3.56
C GLU A 87 -16.43 -17.50 2.06
N LEU A 88 -16.74 -18.49 1.23
CA LEU A 88 -16.50 -18.38 -0.22
C LEU A 88 -17.39 -17.32 -0.88
N VAL A 89 -18.67 -17.25 -0.51
CA VAL A 89 -19.55 -16.19 -1.03
C VAL A 89 -19.05 -14.82 -0.55
N PHE A 90 -18.59 -14.71 0.70
CA PHE A 90 -17.98 -13.49 1.23
C PHE A 90 -16.74 -13.10 0.43
N ARG A 91 -15.79 -14.02 0.22
CA ARG A 91 -14.59 -13.77 -0.58
C ARG A 91 -14.94 -13.37 -2.02
N TRP A 92 -15.95 -14.01 -2.62
CA TRP A 92 -16.35 -13.75 -4.01
C TRP A 92 -17.11 -12.43 -4.22
N VAL A 93 -17.98 -12.04 -3.27
CA VAL A 93 -18.80 -10.81 -3.37
C VAL A 93 -18.11 -9.62 -2.70
N PHE A 94 -17.65 -9.80 -1.47
CA PHE A 94 -17.22 -8.70 -0.60
C PHE A 94 -15.82 -8.21 -0.94
N ILE A 95 -14.85 -9.09 -1.21
CA ILE A 95 -13.47 -8.67 -1.51
C ILE A 95 -13.40 -7.82 -2.80
N PRO A 96 -14.02 -8.20 -3.93
CA PRO A 96 -14.03 -7.35 -5.12
C PRO A 96 -14.75 -6.02 -4.91
N TRP A 97 -15.84 -6.02 -4.13
CA TRP A 97 -16.52 -4.78 -3.75
C TRP A 97 -15.60 -3.88 -2.92
N LEU A 98 -14.95 -4.44 -1.91
CA LEU A 98 -14.02 -3.73 -1.03
C LEU A 98 -12.83 -3.16 -1.83
N GLN A 99 -12.29 -3.94 -2.78
CA GLN A 99 -11.24 -3.49 -3.69
C GLN A 99 -11.68 -2.26 -4.51
N ARG A 100 -12.91 -2.28 -5.06
CA ARG A 100 -13.46 -1.14 -5.80
C ARG A 100 -13.59 0.11 -4.91
N GLU A 101 -14.01 -0.05 -3.67
CA GLU A 101 -14.13 1.06 -2.72
C GLU A 101 -12.74 1.59 -2.28
N LEU A 102 -11.73 0.72 -2.19
CA LEU A 102 -10.33 1.10 -1.96
C LEU A 102 -9.74 1.85 -3.16
N ASP A 103 -10.05 1.43 -4.38
CA ASP A 103 -9.64 2.13 -5.61
C ASP A 103 -10.26 3.53 -5.67
N ALA A 104 -11.56 3.65 -5.35
CA ALA A 104 -12.23 4.95 -5.24
C ALA A 104 -11.61 5.83 -4.13
N TYR A 105 -11.24 5.23 -3.00
CA TYR A 105 -10.54 5.94 -1.93
C TYR A 105 -9.17 6.44 -2.39
N ARG A 106 -8.38 5.60 -3.06
CA ARG A 106 -7.08 5.95 -3.65
C ARG A 106 -7.21 7.11 -4.62
N ASP A 107 -8.15 7.01 -5.55
CA ASP A 107 -8.37 8.03 -6.57
C ASP A 107 -8.77 9.36 -5.94
N ARG A 108 -9.67 9.35 -4.93
CA ARG A 108 -10.01 10.55 -4.18
C ARG A 108 -8.80 11.15 -3.50
N ILE A 109 -7.98 10.34 -2.82
CA ILE A 109 -6.81 10.81 -2.08
C ILE A 109 -5.74 11.43 -2.99
N ASN A 110 -5.55 10.86 -4.18
CA ASN A 110 -4.56 11.30 -5.15
C ASN A 110 -5.03 12.48 -6.01
N ASN A 111 -6.35 12.69 -6.14
CA ASN A 111 -6.95 13.80 -6.91
C ASN A 111 -7.50 14.93 -6.03
N THR A 112 -7.39 14.86 -4.71
CA THR A 112 -7.83 15.94 -3.81
C THR A 112 -6.65 16.71 -3.25
N ALA A 113 -6.68 18.04 -3.40
CA ALA A 113 -5.68 18.93 -2.83
C ALA A 113 -5.60 18.77 -1.31
N LYS A 114 -4.39 18.61 -0.78
CA LYS A 114 -4.17 18.58 0.67
C LYS A 114 -4.26 19.99 1.23
N ARG A 115 -4.72 20.11 2.48
CA ARG A 115 -4.71 21.39 3.20
C ARG A 115 -3.27 21.88 3.33
N ALA A 116 -3.03 23.12 2.93
CA ALA A 116 -1.74 23.78 3.10
C ALA A 116 -1.36 23.84 4.59
N ASP A 117 -0.11 23.48 4.88
CA ASP A 117 0.48 23.50 6.21
C ASP A 117 1.66 24.47 6.17
N ARG A 118 1.54 25.59 6.87
CA ARG A 118 2.55 26.67 6.87
C ARG A 118 3.90 26.21 7.45
N ASN A 119 3.93 25.09 8.16
CA ASN A 119 5.16 24.53 8.72
C ASN A 119 5.85 23.55 7.76
N LYS A 120 5.33 23.35 6.54
CA LYS A 120 5.89 22.42 5.55
C LYS A 120 6.32 23.16 4.29
N VAL A 121 7.58 22.97 3.92
CA VAL A 121 8.20 23.51 2.69
C VAL A 121 7.82 22.69 1.44
N LEU A 122 7.03 21.62 1.60
CA LEU A 122 6.63 20.77 0.48
C LEU A 122 5.58 21.46 -0.41
N PRO A 123 5.64 21.26 -1.74
CA PRO A 123 4.68 21.84 -2.66
C PRO A 123 3.23 21.49 -2.30
N HIS A 124 2.34 22.45 -2.51
CA HIS A 124 0.92 22.35 -2.17
C HIS A 124 0.09 22.20 -3.45
N GLY A 125 -0.72 21.15 -3.51
CA GLY A 125 -1.53 20.89 -4.69
C GLY A 125 -2.24 19.55 -4.66
N VAL A 126 -2.82 19.20 -5.80
CA VAL A 126 -3.37 17.87 -6.05
C VAL A 126 -2.21 16.91 -6.35
N PRO A 127 -2.05 15.80 -5.61
CA PRO A 127 -0.90 14.91 -5.80
C PRO A 127 -0.66 14.45 -7.24
N ASN A 128 -1.71 14.02 -7.95
CA ASN A 128 -1.58 13.61 -9.36
C ASN A 128 -1.19 14.77 -10.29
N HIS A 129 -1.72 15.98 -10.07
CA HIS A 129 -1.35 17.15 -10.88
C HIS A 129 0.10 17.54 -10.64
N MET A 130 0.54 17.57 -9.38
CA MET A 130 1.94 17.81 -9.02
C MET A 130 2.89 16.75 -9.59
N TYR A 131 2.43 15.50 -9.68
CA TYR A 131 3.22 14.41 -10.27
C TYR A 131 3.37 14.58 -11.79
N GLU A 132 2.30 14.94 -12.49
CA GLU A 132 2.31 15.08 -13.95
C GLU A 132 2.99 16.37 -14.42
N ALA A 133 2.67 17.51 -13.79
CA ALA A 133 3.14 18.85 -14.14
C ALA A 133 3.79 19.57 -12.93
N PRO A 134 4.97 19.12 -12.46
CA PRO A 134 5.67 19.74 -11.34
C PRO A 134 6.04 21.22 -11.57
N GLU A 135 6.23 21.63 -12.81
CA GLU A 135 6.54 23.01 -13.21
C GLU A 135 5.48 24.03 -12.79
N ASP A 136 4.20 23.63 -12.76
CA ASP A 136 3.07 24.47 -12.31
C ASP A 136 3.17 24.83 -10.82
N PHE A 137 3.96 24.06 -10.06
CA PHE A 137 4.16 24.21 -8.63
C PHE A 137 5.54 24.74 -8.28
N GLY A 138 6.34 25.14 -9.28
CA GLY A 138 7.69 25.66 -9.08
C GLY A 138 8.67 24.63 -8.53
N VAL A 139 8.46 23.33 -8.77
CA VAL A 139 9.32 22.26 -8.28
C VAL A 139 10.00 21.49 -9.40
N LEU A 140 11.15 20.88 -9.09
CA LEU A 140 11.90 20.06 -10.02
C LEU A 140 11.30 18.66 -10.15
N ASP A 141 11.36 18.13 -11.37
CA ASP A 141 10.91 16.78 -11.68
C ASP A 141 12.03 15.76 -11.49
N PHE A 142 11.85 14.88 -10.51
CA PHE A 142 12.77 13.77 -10.25
C PHE A 142 12.18 12.40 -10.61
N LYS A 143 11.06 12.36 -11.37
CA LYS A 143 10.39 11.10 -11.67
C LYS A 143 11.21 10.23 -12.61
N ILE A 144 11.26 8.93 -12.29
CA ILE A 144 11.81 7.90 -13.18
C ILE A 144 10.62 7.22 -13.84
N LYS A 145 10.44 7.44 -15.14
CA LYS A 145 9.41 6.75 -15.91
C LYS A 145 9.84 5.30 -16.13
N VAL A 146 9.07 4.38 -15.58
CA VAL A 146 9.28 2.94 -15.74
C VAL A 146 8.58 2.50 -17.02
N ASP A 147 9.26 1.67 -17.82
CA ASP A 147 8.72 1.14 -19.07
C ASP A 147 7.59 0.14 -18.74
N PRO A 148 6.36 0.34 -19.27
CA PRO A 148 5.27 -0.61 -19.07
C PRO A 148 5.61 -2.05 -19.45
N ALA A 149 6.47 -2.25 -20.47
CA ALA A 149 6.91 -3.58 -20.87
C ALA A 149 7.78 -4.24 -19.78
N ALA A 150 8.65 -3.46 -19.11
CA ALA A 150 9.45 -3.93 -18.00
C ALA A 150 8.56 -4.32 -16.79
N ILE A 151 7.52 -3.52 -16.49
CA ILE A 151 6.54 -3.84 -15.45
C ILE A 151 5.82 -5.15 -15.77
N ALA A 152 5.34 -5.31 -17.01
CA ALA A 152 4.66 -6.53 -17.43
C ALA A 152 5.57 -7.77 -17.33
N TYR A 153 6.84 -7.64 -17.73
CA TYR A 153 7.84 -8.69 -17.61
C TYR A 153 8.08 -9.09 -16.15
N VAL A 154 8.36 -8.12 -15.27
CA VAL A 154 8.61 -8.36 -13.85
C VAL A 154 7.39 -8.95 -13.15
N ARG A 155 6.19 -8.48 -13.50
CA ARG A 155 4.93 -9.04 -13.00
C ARG A 155 4.78 -10.50 -13.40
N ASN A 156 4.97 -10.84 -14.67
CA ASN A 156 4.86 -12.23 -15.12
C ASN A 156 5.91 -13.15 -14.49
N LEU A 157 7.08 -12.61 -14.12
CA LEU A 157 8.15 -13.39 -13.51
C LEU A 157 7.93 -13.68 -12.01
N TYR A 158 7.45 -12.70 -11.23
CA TYR A 158 7.35 -12.81 -9.77
C TYR A 158 5.93 -12.81 -9.21
N ALA A 159 4.94 -12.42 -10.00
CA ALA A 159 3.53 -12.37 -9.61
C ALA A 159 2.63 -12.68 -10.82
N PRO A 160 2.77 -13.88 -11.42
CA PRO A 160 2.06 -14.23 -12.63
C PRO A 160 0.54 -14.17 -12.41
N PRO A 161 -0.23 -13.56 -13.34
CA PRO A 161 -1.65 -13.28 -13.12
C PRO A 161 -2.52 -14.53 -13.01
N ASP A 162 -2.03 -15.68 -13.46
CA ASP A 162 -2.64 -17.01 -13.38
C ASP A 162 -2.24 -17.79 -12.12
N HIS A 163 -1.50 -17.18 -11.19
CA HIS A 163 -1.12 -17.81 -9.93
C HIS A 163 -2.34 -18.06 -9.03
N GLU A 164 -2.42 -19.25 -8.43
CA GLU A 164 -3.55 -19.69 -7.60
C GLU A 164 -3.80 -18.79 -6.38
N VAL A 165 -2.76 -18.12 -5.87
CA VAL A 165 -2.88 -17.12 -4.78
C VAL A 165 -3.84 -15.95 -5.11
N PHE A 166 -4.04 -15.67 -6.40
CA PHE A 166 -4.98 -14.64 -6.85
C PHE A 166 -6.42 -15.16 -6.99
N GLU A 167 -6.64 -16.47 -6.84
CA GLU A 167 -7.96 -17.08 -6.83
C GLU A 167 -8.61 -16.89 -5.46
N LEU A 168 -9.53 -15.94 -5.36
CA LEU A 168 -10.27 -15.66 -4.11
C LEU A 168 -11.09 -16.85 -3.61
N VAL A 169 -11.52 -17.70 -4.55
CA VAL A 169 -12.35 -18.89 -4.34
C VAL A 169 -12.01 -19.94 -5.40
N PRO A 170 -12.25 -21.24 -5.15
CA PRO A 170 -12.04 -22.28 -6.16
C PRO A 170 -12.80 -22.02 -7.46
N LYS A 171 -12.20 -22.40 -8.61
CA LYS A 171 -12.77 -22.20 -9.95
C LYS A 171 -14.19 -22.75 -10.10
N ASP A 172 -14.43 -23.95 -9.58
CA ASP A 172 -15.74 -24.60 -9.64
C ASP A 172 -16.80 -23.79 -8.88
N PHE A 173 -16.45 -23.26 -7.71
CA PHE A 173 -17.31 -22.35 -6.95
C PHE A 173 -17.56 -21.06 -7.73
N ALA A 174 -16.51 -20.42 -8.26
CA ALA A 174 -16.63 -19.17 -9.01
C ALA A 174 -17.59 -19.30 -10.21
N LYS A 175 -17.52 -20.43 -10.93
CA LYS A 175 -18.41 -20.72 -12.05
C LYS A 175 -19.88 -20.79 -11.62
N LEU A 176 -20.18 -21.59 -10.59
CA LEU A 176 -21.55 -21.74 -10.07
C LEU A 176 -22.09 -20.42 -9.50
N ALA A 177 -21.26 -19.70 -8.74
CA ALA A 177 -21.62 -18.40 -8.19
C ALA A 177 -21.95 -17.40 -9.32
N THR A 178 -21.17 -17.39 -10.40
CA THR A 178 -21.41 -16.53 -11.57
C THR A 178 -22.70 -16.88 -12.30
N GLU A 179 -22.97 -18.17 -12.51
CA GLU A 179 -24.22 -18.64 -13.13
C GLU A 179 -25.43 -18.21 -12.30
N PHE A 180 -25.39 -18.42 -10.98
CA PHE A 180 -26.47 -18.01 -10.09
C PHE A 180 -26.64 -16.48 -10.04
N TYR A 181 -25.53 -15.74 -9.93
CA TYR A 181 -25.55 -14.28 -9.91
C TYR A 181 -26.14 -13.69 -11.20
N THR A 182 -25.91 -14.35 -12.33
CA THR A 182 -26.53 -14.03 -13.61
C THR A 182 -28.04 -14.29 -13.60
N GLN A 183 -28.49 -15.42 -13.02
CA GLN A 183 -29.92 -15.77 -12.92
C GLN A 183 -30.72 -14.76 -12.08
N ILE A 184 -30.13 -14.20 -11.02
CA ILE A 184 -30.76 -13.16 -10.20
C ILE A 184 -30.66 -11.74 -10.81
N GLY A 185 -30.15 -11.62 -12.04
CA GLY A 185 -30.13 -10.38 -12.82
C GLY A 185 -28.92 -9.48 -12.58
N ASN A 186 -27.79 -10.02 -12.11
CA ASN A 186 -26.54 -9.28 -11.88
C ASN A 186 -26.73 -8.00 -11.04
N PRO A 187 -27.33 -8.10 -9.84
CA PRO A 187 -27.68 -6.93 -9.04
C PRO A 187 -26.44 -6.15 -8.62
N LEU A 188 -26.38 -4.84 -8.89
CA LEU A 188 -25.23 -4.02 -8.49
C LEU A 188 -24.96 -4.12 -6.99
N ILE A 189 -23.74 -4.55 -6.63
CA ILE A 189 -23.28 -4.61 -5.23
C ILE A 189 -22.99 -3.19 -4.75
N THR A 190 -23.66 -2.78 -3.69
CA THR A 190 -23.57 -1.47 -3.03
C THR A 190 -23.41 -1.64 -1.53
N ARG A 191 -23.12 -0.54 -0.83
CA ARG A 191 -22.97 -0.49 0.63
C ARG A 191 -24.18 -1.05 1.40
N THR A 192 -25.39 -1.04 0.83
CA THR A 192 -26.61 -1.44 1.54
C THR A 192 -27.17 -2.81 1.13
N ASN A 193 -26.76 -3.35 -0.02
CA ASN A 193 -27.34 -4.58 -0.55
C ASN A 193 -26.36 -5.74 -0.71
N HIS A 194 -25.05 -5.55 -0.51
CA HIS A 194 -24.06 -6.62 -0.64
C HIS A 194 -24.37 -7.80 0.28
N LEU A 195 -24.65 -7.54 1.57
CA LEU A 195 -25.03 -8.60 2.53
C LEU A 195 -26.38 -9.25 2.18
N ASN A 196 -27.37 -8.48 1.74
CA ASN A 196 -28.65 -9.04 1.29
C ASN A 196 -28.50 -9.97 0.07
N ASN A 197 -27.58 -9.65 -0.84
CA ASN A 197 -27.27 -10.49 -1.99
C ASN A 197 -26.49 -11.76 -1.56
N LEU A 198 -25.61 -11.65 -0.56
CA LEU A 198 -24.92 -12.78 0.07
C LEU A 198 -25.90 -13.82 0.64
N HIS A 199 -26.98 -13.41 1.32
CA HIS A 199 -28.00 -14.34 1.85
C HIS A 199 -28.94 -14.94 0.79
N ARG A 200 -29.02 -14.33 -0.39
CA ARG A 200 -29.89 -14.79 -1.49
C ARG A 200 -29.22 -15.84 -2.36
N ILE A 201 -27.90 -16.03 -2.23
CA ILE A 201 -27.21 -17.15 -2.85
C ILE A 201 -27.67 -18.42 -2.11
N PRO A 202 -28.30 -19.39 -2.79
CA PRO A 202 -29.25 -20.28 -2.16
C PRO A 202 -28.59 -21.31 -1.25
N ALA A 203 -29.32 -21.69 -0.20
CA ALA A 203 -29.16 -22.97 0.49
C ALA A 203 -29.31 -24.20 -0.46
N GLN A 204 -29.71 -24.03 -1.72
CA GLN A 204 -29.72 -25.09 -2.75
C GLN A 204 -28.31 -25.45 -3.28
N LEU A 205 -27.28 -24.62 -3.06
CA LEU A 205 -25.89 -25.04 -3.30
C LEU A 205 -25.37 -26.01 -2.21
N ASP A 206 -26.06 -26.07 -1.06
CA ASP A 206 -25.65 -26.85 0.12
C ASP A 206 -25.78 -28.37 -0.09
N GLU A 207 -26.70 -28.81 -0.97
CA GLU A 207 -27.00 -30.24 -1.19
C GLU A 207 -25.94 -30.98 -2.02
N GLN A 208 -25.13 -30.27 -2.83
CA GLN A 208 -24.18 -30.92 -3.75
C GLN A 208 -22.73 -31.00 -3.26
N TRP A 209 -22.29 -30.21 -2.26
CA TRP A 209 -20.85 -30.00 -2.03
C TRP A 209 -20.42 -29.85 -0.56
N GLY A 210 -21.14 -30.46 0.39
CA GLY A 210 -20.80 -30.43 1.82
C GLY A 210 -19.44 -31.02 2.24
N TYR A 211 -18.52 -31.35 1.32
CA TYR A 211 -17.30 -32.12 1.63
C TYR A 211 -15.97 -31.74 0.97
N SER A 212 -15.86 -30.62 0.22
CA SER A 212 -14.62 -30.37 -0.53
C SER A 212 -13.86 -29.10 -0.18
N LEU A 213 -13.92 -28.60 1.06
CA LEU A 213 -13.00 -27.54 1.47
C LEU A 213 -12.51 -27.69 2.92
N THR A 214 -11.48 -28.50 3.06
CA THR A 214 -10.57 -28.45 4.22
C THR A 214 -9.17 -27.98 3.83
N MET A 215 -8.93 -27.63 2.56
CA MET A 215 -7.57 -27.48 2.02
C MET A 215 -7.14 -26.05 1.64
N ALA A 216 -7.98 -25.04 1.83
CA ALA A 216 -7.62 -23.65 1.47
C ALA A 216 -6.96 -22.86 2.62
N ARG A 217 -6.54 -23.54 3.70
CA ARG A 217 -5.97 -22.91 4.90
C ARG A 217 -4.50 -23.23 5.16
N ASP A 218 -3.86 -24.01 4.29
CA ASP A 218 -2.48 -24.45 4.51
C ASP A 218 -1.53 -23.74 3.52
N ASP A 219 -0.66 -22.90 4.10
CA ASP A 219 0.79 -22.87 3.82
C ASP A 219 1.24 -22.92 2.35
N TYR A 220 0.84 -21.93 1.52
CA TYR A 220 1.62 -21.62 0.32
C TYR A 220 2.91 -20.88 0.74
N GLU A 221 3.91 -21.64 1.20
CA GLU A 221 5.30 -21.19 1.24
C GLU A 221 5.90 -21.30 -0.17
N ASP A 222 5.51 -20.39 -1.08
CA ASP A 222 6.26 -20.20 -2.33
C ASP A 222 7.42 -19.22 -2.05
N ASP A 223 8.39 -19.71 -1.29
CA ASP A 223 9.57 -18.96 -0.91
C ASP A 223 10.45 -18.70 -2.15
N LEU A 224 10.25 -17.53 -2.76
CA LEU A 224 11.08 -17.06 -3.86
C LEU A 224 12.51 -16.81 -3.36
N ALA A 225 13.48 -17.59 -3.84
CA ALA A 225 14.88 -17.34 -3.52
C ALA A 225 15.31 -15.93 -3.99
N LEU A 226 16.09 -15.24 -3.16
CA LEU A 226 16.73 -13.99 -3.55
C LEU A 226 17.69 -14.23 -4.73
N ILE A 227 17.73 -13.31 -5.70
CA ILE A 227 18.67 -13.41 -6.84
C ILE A 227 20.11 -13.59 -6.30
N PRO A 228 20.82 -14.65 -6.71
CA PRO A 228 22.12 -14.98 -6.14
C PRO A 228 23.21 -13.98 -6.55
N ASN A 229 24.25 -13.87 -5.73
CA ASN A 229 25.45 -13.08 -6.00
C ASN A 229 25.23 -11.57 -6.15
N LEU A 230 24.12 -11.04 -5.63
CA LEU A 230 23.92 -9.60 -5.55
C LEU A 230 24.70 -9.00 -4.38
N THR A 231 25.47 -7.96 -4.64
CA THR A 231 26.10 -7.16 -3.58
C THR A 231 25.14 -6.08 -3.08
N PRO A 232 25.08 -5.79 -1.78
CA PRO A 232 24.30 -4.65 -1.28
C PRO A 232 24.75 -3.35 -1.95
N LEU A 233 23.82 -2.48 -2.33
CA LEU A 233 24.18 -1.18 -2.89
C LEU A 233 25.08 -0.40 -1.92
N HIS A 234 26.27 0.04 -2.40
CA HIS A 234 27.15 0.91 -1.63
C HIS A 234 26.47 2.25 -1.31
N ASN A 235 26.82 2.83 -0.15
CA ASN A 235 26.24 4.04 0.45
C ASN A 235 24.97 3.82 1.28
N GLY A 236 25.10 3.03 2.36
CA GLY A 236 24.18 2.97 3.49
C GLY A 236 24.63 3.84 4.67
N SER A 237 24.10 3.58 5.86
CA SER A 237 24.49 4.26 7.13
C SER A 237 25.97 4.16 7.49
N GLU A 238 26.73 3.35 6.76
CA GLU A 238 28.17 3.14 6.93
C GLU A 238 29.01 4.21 6.21
N VAL A 239 28.44 4.93 5.23
CA VAL A 239 29.07 6.05 4.54
C VAL A 239 28.36 7.34 4.97
N VAL A 240 28.80 7.86 6.10
CA VAL A 240 28.33 9.15 6.63
C VAL A 240 29.17 10.24 5.97
N GLY A 241 28.51 11.14 5.24
CA GLY A 241 29.17 12.32 4.68
C GLY A 241 29.74 13.23 5.77
N PRO A 242 30.63 14.17 5.43
CA PRO A 242 31.31 15.05 6.39
C PRO A 242 30.37 15.84 7.32
N ASN A 243 29.10 16.00 6.92
CA ASN A 243 28.07 16.73 7.68
C ASN A 243 27.23 15.82 8.61
N GLY A 244 27.60 14.54 8.78
CA GLY A 244 26.83 13.60 9.60
C GLY A 244 25.60 13.00 8.90
N TYR A 245 25.29 13.46 7.69
CA TYR A 245 24.22 12.90 6.87
C TYR A 245 24.75 11.74 6.03
N TYR A 246 24.03 10.63 6.01
CA TYR A 246 24.33 9.49 5.16
C TYR A 246 23.27 9.37 4.06
N TYR A 247 23.71 8.91 2.90
CA TYR A 247 22.89 8.88 1.71
C TYR A 247 21.90 7.70 1.75
N MET A 248 20.62 7.96 1.49
CA MET A 248 19.54 6.97 1.60
C MET A 248 19.08 6.37 0.25
N GLY A 249 19.82 6.65 -0.83
CA GLY A 249 19.46 6.27 -2.20
C GLY A 249 18.69 7.36 -2.94
N GLY A 250 18.91 7.51 -4.25
CA GLY A 250 18.34 8.57 -5.07
C GLY A 250 19.14 8.83 -6.36
N VAL A 251 18.73 9.88 -7.09
CA VAL A 251 19.18 10.34 -8.42
C VAL A 251 20.69 10.12 -8.69
N ASN A 252 21.03 9.73 -9.93
CA ASN A 252 22.38 9.46 -10.43
C ASN A 252 23.22 8.47 -9.57
N ASN A 253 22.75 7.25 -9.32
CA ASN A 253 23.54 6.23 -8.61
C ASN A 253 24.06 6.65 -7.23
N GLY A 254 23.42 7.62 -6.60
CA GLY A 254 23.89 8.16 -5.34
C GLY A 254 24.94 9.25 -5.41
N LEU A 255 25.15 9.83 -6.60
CA LEU A 255 26.03 10.97 -6.82
C LEU A 255 25.31 12.32 -6.63
N GLY A 256 23.98 12.32 -6.49
CA GLY A 256 23.20 13.54 -6.28
C GLY A 256 22.71 14.17 -7.58
N LEU A 257 22.39 15.47 -7.54
CA LEU A 257 21.92 16.23 -8.70
C LEU A 257 23.04 16.32 -9.75
N ASN A 258 22.72 16.24 -11.03
CA ASN A 258 23.68 16.59 -12.08
C ASN A 258 23.81 18.11 -12.23
N ASP A 259 24.81 18.57 -12.99
CA ASP A 259 25.10 20.01 -13.17
C ASP A 259 23.89 20.79 -13.70
N GLU A 260 23.09 20.19 -14.57
CA GLU A 260 21.87 20.80 -15.12
C GLU A 260 20.79 20.96 -14.03
N GLN A 261 20.51 19.92 -13.24
CA GLN A 261 19.57 19.95 -12.13
C GLN A 261 20.03 20.89 -11.01
N SER A 262 21.33 20.94 -10.73
CA SER A 262 21.91 21.89 -9.77
C SER A 262 21.71 23.33 -10.25
N SER A 263 22.03 23.62 -11.51
CA SER A 263 21.85 24.95 -12.09
C SER A 263 20.38 25.38 -12.10
N GLN A 264 19.46 24.45 -12.35
CA GLN A 264 18.02 24.73 -12.28
C GLN A 264 17.56 25.00 -10.86
N LEU A 265 18.09 24.29 -9.86
CA LEU A 265 17.79 24.52 -8.44
C LEU A 265 18.32 25.88 -7.98
N ASP A 266 19.56 26.23 -8.35
CA ASP A 266 20.16 27.52 -8.03
C ASP A 266 19.33 28.67 -8.64
N ALA A 267 18.89 28.52 -9.90
CA ALA A 267 18.00 29.48 -10.55
C ALA A 267 16.59 29.54 -9.94
N MET A 268 16.12 28.51 -9.22
CA MET A 268 14.89 28.57 -8.45
C MET A 268 15.09 29.36 -7.15
N MET A 269 16.21 29.13 -6.45
CA MET A 269 16.55 29.86 -5.22
C MET A 269 16.75 31.36 -5.46
N ASP A 270 17.27 31.74 -6.63
CA ASP A 270 17.46 33.14 -7.01
C ASP A 270 16.15 33.85 -7.41
N ARG A 271 15.06 33.11 -7.63
CA ARG A 271 13.73 33.64 -7.97
C ARG A 271 12.84 33.90 -6.76
N ASP A 272 13.14 33.28 -5.62
CA ASP A 272 12.43 33.54 -4.38
C ASP A 272 12.93 34.87 -3.79
N ASP A 273 12.07 35.89 -3.81
CA ASP A 273 12.33 37.13 -3.05
C ASP A 273 12.65 36.76 -1.59
N PRO A 274 13.63 37.43 -0.95
CA PRO A 274 13.94 37.17 0.44
C PRO A 274 12.66 37.28 1.27
N LEU A 275 12.43 36.28 2.13
CA LEU A 275 11.37 36.32 3.13
C LEU A 275 11.41 37.71 3.80
N PRO A 276 10.28 38.44 3.88
CA PRO A 276 10.29 39.76 4.49
C PRO A 276 10.91 39.64 5.88
N GLU A 277 11.91 40.47 6.17
CA GLU A 277 12.54 40.59 7.49
C GLU A 277 11.48 41.04 8.51
N GLY A 278 10.68 40.09 8.97
CA GLY A 278 9.87 40.21 10.16
C GLY A 278 10.72 39.70 11.31
N GLU A 279 11.18 40.62 12.16
CA GLU A 279 11.81 40.33 13.44
C GLU A 279 11.06 39.20 14.14
N MET A 280 11.65 38.01 14.15
CA MET A 280 11.19 36.93 15.01
C MET A 280 11.67 37.28 16.42
N GLU A 281 10.96 38.20 17.08
CA GLU A 281 11.09 38.39 18.53
C GLU A 281 10.76 37.04 19.18
N LEU A 282 11.81 36.31 19.57
CA LEU A 282 11.71 35.20 20.50
C LEU A 282 11.29 35.77 21.86
N GLY A 283 9.99 36.01 22.02
CA GLY A 283 9.39 36.34 23.30
C GLY A 283 9.73 35.25 24.33
N PRO A 284 9.97 35.61 25.60
CA PRO A 284 10.47 34.68 26.60
C PRO A 284 9.51 33.50 26.76
N VAL A 285 10.06 32.29 26.64
CA VAL A 285 9.38 31.02 26.88
C VAL A 285 8.81 31.05 28.30
N LYS A 286 7.50 31.29 28.42
CA LYS A 286 6.78 31.05 29.68
C LYS A 286 6.76 29.54 29.89
N GLY A 287 7.45 29.11 30.94
CA GLY A 287 7.47 27.71 31.39
C GLY A 287 6.05 27.19 31.58
N LEU A 288 5.66 26.25 30.73
CA LEU A 288 4.54 25.35 31.00
C LEU A 288 5.14 24.05 31.51
N HIS A 289 4.89 23.82 32.80
CA HIS A 289 5.21 22.61 33.54
C HIS A 289 4.79 21.36 32.77
N TYR A 290 5.76 20.50 32.45
CA TYR A 290 5.50 19.09 32.19
C TYR A 290 5.02 18.43 33.48
N VAL A 291 3.73 18.09 33.56
CA VAL A 291 3.22 17.12 34.54
C VAL A 291 3.32 15.75 33.90
N HIS A 292 4.26 14.94 34.41
CA HIS A 292 4.25 13.50 34.27
C HIS A 292 2.93 12.93 34.83
N VAL A 293 2.16 12.21 34.01
CA VAL A 293 1.27 11.17 34.52
C VAL A 293 1.50 9.90 33.68
N TRP A 294 2.30 9.02 34.27
CA TRP A 294 2.36 7.60 33.93
C TRP A 294 1.18 6.86 34.58
N LYS A 295 0.82 5.73 33.96
CA LYS A 295 0.19 4.53 34.56
C LYS A 295 -1.29 4.60 34.98
N MET A 296 -2.13 3.96 34.18
CA MET A 296 -3.24 3.04 34.54
C MET A 296 -3.95 2.72 33.22
N LEU A 297 -3.92 1.50 32.67
CA LEU A 297 -4.66 0.34 33.19
C LEU A 297 -4.09 -0.95 32.58
N GLU A 298 -3.78 -1.88 33.46
CA GLU A 298 -3.66 -3.31 33.20
C GLU A 298 -4.81 -3.98 33.98
N MET A 299 -5.40 -5.02 33.39
CA MET A 299 -6.25 -6.06 33.99
C MET A 299 -7.67 -5.67 34.46
N ARG A 300 -8.67 -6.08 33.66
CA ARG A 300 -9.46 -7.28 33.94
C ARG A 300 -9.82 -7.98 32.63
#